data_AF-A0A9X3J7W8-F1
#
_entry.id   AF-A0A9X3J7W8-F1
#
_cell.length_a   1.000
_cell.length_b   1.000
_cell.length_c   1.000
_cell.angle_alpha   90.00
_cell.angle_beta   90.00
_cell.angle_gamma   90.00
#
_symmetry.space_group_name_H-M   'P 1'
#
loop_
_entity.id
_entity.type
_entity.pdbx_description
1 polymer ?
#
loop_
_entity_poly.entity_id
_entity_poly.type
_entity_poly.pdbx_seq_one_letter_code
_entity_poly.pdbx_strand_id
1 'polypeptide(L)'
;MRITVNKDRFTVYNRQSAKISERNNLGDQGFLRILNDGQEVSFYFSANGKDWTRVERTIEASGFNHNVFGEFLSLRAGLFAYGAGEVRFDNFVYRKP
;
A
#
# COMPACT_ATOMS: atom_id res chain seq x y z
N MET A 1 -5.18 -6.55 0.39
CA MET A 1 -4.90 -5.28 -0.30
C MET A 1 -3.40 -5.02 -0.24
N ARG A 2 -2.79 -4.47 -1.28
CA ARG A 2 -1.36 -4.10 -1.23
C ARG A 2 -1.05 -3.02 -2.24
N ILE A 3 -0.04 -2.21 -1.93
CA ILE A 3 0.69 -1.41 -2.91
C ILE A 3 2.00 -2.13 -3.21
N THR A 4 2.36 -2.23 -4.48
CA THR A 4 3.63 -2.79 -4.95
C THR A 4 4.37 -1.73 -5.73
N VAL A 5 5.69 -1.66 -5.59
CA VAL A 5 6.51 -0.69 -6.30
C VAL A 5 7.62 -1.42 -7.04
N ASN A 6 7.85 -1.05 -8.28
CA ASN A 6 9.04 -1.43 -9.04
C ASN A 6 9.63 -0.19 -9.73
N LYS A 7 10.65 -0.38 -10.56
CA LYS A 7 11.33 0.73 -11.25
C LYS A 7 10.40 1.55 -12.15
N ASP A 8 9.31 0.96 -12.63
CA ASP A 8 8.45 1.57 -13.62
C ASP A 8 7.17 2.15 -13.01
N ARG A 9 6.60 1.50 -11.99
CA ARG A 9 5.25 1.78 -11.50
C ARG A 9 5.03 1.52 -10.01
N PHE A 10 4.07 2.28 -9.47
CA PHE A 10 3.33 1.96 -8.25
C PHE A 10 2.02 1.29 -8.65
N THR A 11 1.73 0.09 -8.16
CA THR A 11 0.48 -0.62 -8.48
C THR A 11 -0.25 -1.01 -7.21
N VAL A 12 -1.51 -0.62 -7.12
CA VAL A 12 -2.40 -0.97 -6.01
C VAL A 12 -3.28 -2.15 -6.41
N TYR A 13 -3.25 -3.20 -5.61
CA TYR A 13 -4.03 -4.42 -5.80
C TYR A 13 -5.10 -4.54 -4.72
N ASN A 14 -6.33 -4.79 -5.18
CA ASN A 14 -7.37 -5.36 -4.34
C ASN A 14 -7.55 -6.83 -4.75
N ARG A 15 -7.26 -7.74 -3.81
CA ARG A 15 -7.12 -9.18 -4.07
C ARG A 15 -6.12 -9.43 -5.22
N GLN A 16 -6.52 -10.13 -6.27
CA GLN A 16 -5.69 -10.44 -7.44
C GLN A 16 -5.80 -9.40 -8.56
N SER A 17 -6.70 -8.42 -8.43
CA SER A 17 -6.92 -7.41 -9.47
C SER A 17 -6.09 -6.15 -9.21
N ALA A 18 -5.28 -5.74 -10.20
CA ALA A 18 -4.70 -4.41 -10.23
C ALA A 18 -5.84 -3.38 -10.40
N LYS A 19 -5.92 -2.41 -9.49
CA LYS A 19 -6.97 -1.37 -9.49
C LYS A 19 -6.45 -0.01 -9.92
N ILE A 20 -5.17 0.24 -9.64
CA ILE A 20 -4.52 1.52 -9.90
C ILE A 20 -3.07 1.24 -10.26
N SER A 21 -2.55 2.01 -11.21
CA SER A 21 -1.16 1.89 -11.60
C SER A 21 -0.61 3.25 -12.05
N GLU A 22 0.28 3.82 -11.26
CA GLU A 22 0.93 5.11 -11.47
C GLU A 22 2.37 4.90 -11.92
N ARG A 23 2.93 5.82 -12.71
CA ARG A 23 4.35 5.75 -13.09
C ARG A 23 5.24 6.02 -11.87
N ASN A 24 6.32 5.26 -11.72
CA ASN A 24 7.33 5.55 -10.72
C ASN A 24 8.24 6.67 -11.20
N ASN A 25 8.09 7.83 -10.57
CA ASN A 25 8.93 9.01 -10.80
C ASN A 25 9.84 9.32 -9.59
N LEU A 26 9.88 8.44 -8.57
CA LEU A 26 10.70 8.63 -7.37
C LEU A 26 12.11 8.04 -7.49
N GLY A 27 12.33 7.13 -8.44
CA GLY A 27 13.59 6.39 -8.56
C GLY A 27 13.60 5.12 -7.69
N ASP A 28 14.75 4.81 -7.11
CA ASP A 28 15.03 3.61 -6.30
C ASP A 28 14.86 3.82 -4.79
N GLN A 29 14.69 5.07 -4.34
CA GLN A 29 14.42 5.43 -2.96
C GLN A 29 13.10 6.23 -2.85
N GLY A 30 12.30 5.90 -1.83
CA GLY A 30 11.08 6.64 -1.56
C GLY A 30 10.37 6.14 -0.31
N PHE A 31 9.27 6.81 0.01
CA PHE A 31 8.43 6.50 1.15
C PHE A 31 7.07 6.02 0.68
N LEU A 32 6.49 5.09 1.43
CA LEU A 32 5.14 4.59 1.25
C LEU A 32 4.33 4.86 2.51
N ARG A 33 3.05 5.17 2.32
CA ARG A 33 2.10 5.31 3.42
C ARG A 33 0.77 4.69 3.05
N ILE A 34 0.19 3.98 4.01
CA ILE A 34 -1.16 3.46 3.96
C ILE A 34 -1.93 4.16 5.07
N LEU A 35 -3.03 4.82 4.72
CA LEU A 35 -3.97 5.40 5.67
C LEU A 35 -5.24 4.57 5.62
N ASN A 36 -5.70 4.10 6.78
CA ASN A 36 -7.03 3.53 6.93
C ASN A 36 -7.89 4.53 7.70
N ASP A 37 -8.89 5.10 7.04
CA ASP A 37 -9.88 5.99 7.65
C ASP A 37 -11.24 5.27 7.69
N GLY A 38 -11.51 4.63 8.83
CA GLY A 38 -12.66 3.74 9.00
C GLY A 38 -12.55 2.49 8.12
N GLN A 39 -13.18 2.53 6.95
CA GLN A 39 -13.18 1.46 5.93
C GLN A 39 -12.56 1.90 4.60
N GLU A 40 -12.17 3.17 4.49
CA GLU A 40 -11.53 3.70 3.29
C GLU A 40 -10.00 3.62 3.43
N VAL A 41 -9.37 2.77 2.62
CA VAL A 41 -7.91 2.62 2.60
C VAL A 41 -7.32 3.41 1.45
N SER A 42 -6.51 4.40 1.79
CA SER A 42 -5.78 5.26 0.86
C SER A 42 -4.29 4.94 0.84
N PHE A 43 -3.67 5.09 -0.32
CA PHE A 43 -2.24 4.86 -0.52
C PHE A 43 -1.55 6.15 -0.95
N TYR A 44 -0.35 6.38 -0.43
CA TYR A 44 0.46 7.53 -0.75
C TYR A 44 1.92 7.12 -0.97
N PHE A 45 2.61 7.90 -1.78
CA PHE A 45 4.05 7.81 -1.98
C PHE A 45 4.70 9.20 -1.88
N SER A 46 5.99 9.24 -1.55
CA SER A 46 6.75 10.48 -1.41
C SER A 46 8.23 10.25 -1.71
N ALA A 47 8.89 11.21 -2.35
CA ALA A 47 10.34 11.19 -2.57
C ALA A 47 11.13 11.58 -1.29
N ASN A 48 10.53 12.38 -0.40
CA ASN A 48 11.24 13.04 0.70
C ASN A 48 10.58 12.84 2.07
N GLY A 49 9.45 12.12 2.13
CA GLY A 49 8.70 11.86 3.35
C GLY A 49 7.88 13.06 3.87
N LYS A 50 7.93 14.20 3.17
CA LYS A 50 7.24 15.46 3.53
C LYS A 50 6.10 15.77 2.58
N ASP A 51 6.37 15.71 1.28
CA ASP A 51 5.40 15.98 0.22
C ASP A 51 4.82 14.67 -0.28
N TRP A 52 3.53 14.46 -0.04
CA TRP A 52 2.86 13.18 -0.31
C TRP A 52 1.94 13.28 -1.52
N THR A 53 2.13 12.38 -2.47
CA THR A 53 1.20 12.17 -3.57
C THR A 53 0.25 11.04 -3.20
N ARG A 54 -1.05 11.31 -3.22
CA ARG A 54 -2.10 10.30 -3.04
C ARG A 54 -2.31 9.56 -4.37
N VAL A 55 -2.43 8.24 -4.30
CA VAL A 55 -2.89 7.43 -5.43
C VAL A 55 -4.38 7.71 -5.66
N GLU A 56 -4.82 7.87 -6.91
CA GLU A 56 -6.16 8.42 -7.26
C GLU A 56 -7.35 7.70 -6.59
N ARG A 57 -7.30 6.37 -6.45
CA ARG A 57 -8.40 5.59 -5.86
C ARG A 57 -8.06 5.04 -4.48
N THR A 58 -9.11 4.83 -3.71
CA THR A 58 -9.08 4.12 -2.43
C THR A 58 -9.57 2.68 -2.58
N ILE A 59 -9.35 1.88 -1.55
CA ILE A 59 -9.95 0.55 -1.44
C ILE A 59 -10.90 0.52 -0.25
N GLU A 60 -12.10 0.03 -0.51
CA GLU A 60 -13.09 -0.29 0.52
C GLU A 60 -12.71 -1.58 1.26
N ALA A 61 -12.46 -1.47 2.56
CA ALA A 61 -11.96 -2.55 3.41
C ALA A 61 -13.07 -3.39 4.06
N SER A 62 -14.32 -2.92 4.08
CA SER A 62 -15.44 -3.62 4.73
C SER A 62 -15.70 -5.02 4.16
N GLY A 63 -15.34 -5.26 2.90
CA GLY A 63 -15.36 -6.59 2.28
C GLY A 63 -14.37 -7.60 2.86
N PHE A 64 -13.50 -7.20 3.79
CA PHE A 64 -12.59 -8.07 4.56
C PHE A 64 -13.06 -8.25 6.01
N ASN A 65 -14.21 -7.71 6.40
CA ASN A 65 -14.76 -7.89 7.74
C ASN A 65 -15.10 -9.37 7.96
N HIS A 66 -14.83 -9.87 9.16
CA HIS A 66 -15.06 -11.27 9.52
C HIS A 66 -16.51 -11.73 9.23
N ASN A 67 -17.49 -10.87 9.50
CA ASN A 67 -18.91 -11.13 9.27
C ASN A 67 -19.30 -11.16 7.78
N VAL A 68 -18.40 -10.74 6.89
CA VAL A 68 -18.59 -10.70 5.43
C VAL A 68 -17.69 -11.73 4.74
N PHE A 69 -16.52 -12.03 5.31
CA PHE A 69 -15.44 -12.79 4.67
C PHE A 69 -14.92 -13.88 5.62
N GLY A 70 -15.82 -14.78 6.05
CA GLY A 70 -15.55 -15.86 7.00
C GLY A 70 -14.17 -16.52 6.83
N GLU A 71 -13.55 -16.88 7.95
CA GLU A 71 -12.14 -17.31 8.11
C GLU A 71 -11.07 -16.20 8.06
N PHE A 72 -11.42 -14.96 7.71
CA PHE A 72 -10.49 -13.83 7.81
C PHE A 72 -10.43 -13.29 9.24
N LEU A 73 -9.25 -13.43 9.88
CA LEU A 73 -9.01 -13.04 11.27
C LEU A 73 -8.84 -11.54 11.47
N SER A 74 -8.00 -10.90 10.66
CA SER A 74 -7.69 -9.47 10.79
C SER A 74 -6.90 -8.96 9.60
N LEU A 75 -7.08 -7.68 9.25
CA LEU A 75 -6.11 -6.96 8.44
C LEU A 75 -4.88 -6.63 9.30
N ARG A 76 -3.70 -6.92 8.77
CA ARG A 76 -2.42 -6.58 9.41
C ARG A 76 -1.55 -5.82 8.42
N ALA A 77 -0.92 -4.76 8.89
CA ALA A 77 0.12 -4.09 8.13
C ALA A 77 1.33 -5.01 8.02
N GLY A 78 1.94 -5.06 6.83
CA GLY A 78 3.09 -5.89 6.56
C GLY A 78 3.87 -5.39 5.36
N LEU A 79 5.15 -5.75 5.32
CA LEU A 79 6.06 -5.48 4.23
C LEU A 79 6.47 -6.81 3.60
N PHE A 80 6.63 -6.82 2.29
CA PHE A 80 7.15 -7.96 1.57
C PHE A 80 7.92 -7.49 0.33
N ALA A 81 8.94 -8.25 -0.06
CA ALA A 81 9.67 -8.09 -1.30
C ALA A 81 9.75 -9.46 -1.99
N TYR A 82 9.83 -9.45 -3.32
CA TYR A 82 9.93 -10.66 -4.13
C TYR A 82 10.59 -10.34 -5.47
N GLY A 83 11.13 -11.36 -6.14
CA GLY A 83 11.84 -11.22 -7.40
C GLY A 83 13.35 -11.10 -7.23
N ALA A 84 14.03 -10.66 -8.29
CA ALA A 84 15.47 -10.46 -8.29
C ALA A 84 15.84 -9.04 -7.83
N GLY A 85 16.95 -8.92 -7.09
CA GLY A 85 17.45 -7.65 -6.54
C GLY A 85 17.38 -7.61 -5.02
N GLU A 86 17.74 -6.45 -4.47
CA GLU A 86 17.74 -6.19 -3.03
C GLU A 86 16.83 -5.00 -2.71
N VAL A 87 16.09 -5.10 -1.61
CA VAL A 87 15.25 -4.01 -1.09
C VAL A 87 15.58 -3.82 0.38
N ARG A 88 15.87 -2.58 0.76
CA ARG A 88 16.02 -2.17 2.16
C ARG A 88 14.76 -1.46 2.61
N PHE A 89 14.09 -2.01 3.62
CA PHE A 89 13.03 -1.31 4.34
C PHE A 89 13.63 -0.63 5.56
N ASP A 90 13.36 0.66 5.75
CA ASP A 90 13.71 1.40 6.96
C ASP A 90 12.52 2.24 7.43
N ASN A 91 12.62 2.79 8.65
CA ASN A 91 11.64 3.73 9.21
C ASN A 91 10.19 3.24 9.17
N PHE A 92 9.95 1.95 9.47
CA PHE A 92 8.59 1.42 9.56
C PHE A 92 7.86 1.99 10.78
N VAL A 93 6.83 2.80 10.53
CA VAL A 93 6.01 3.43 11.57
C VAL A 93 4.57 2.96 11.44
N TYR A 94 4.05 2.36 12.51
CA TYR A 94 2.64 2.01 12.64
C TYR A 94 2.00 2.88 13.73
N ARG A 95 0.98 3.64 13.36
CA ARG A 95 0.20 4.47 14.28
C ARG A 95 -1.21 3.92 14.33
N LYS A 96 -1.66 3.57 15.53
CA LYS A 96 -3.08 3.36 15.78
C LYS A 96 -3.75 4.73 15.93
N PRO A 97 -5.02 4.87 15.54
CA PRO A 97 -5.81 6.04 15.91
C PRO A 97 -5.87 6.22 17.43
#